data_AF-A0A084G8I0-F1
#
_entry.id   AF-A0A084G8I0-F1
#
_cell.length_a   1.000
_cell.length_b   1.000
_cell.length_c   1.000
_cell.angle_alpha   90.00
_cell.angle_beta   90.00
_cell.angle_gamma   90.00
#
_symmetry.space_group_name_H-M   'P 1'
#
loop_
_entity.id
_entity.type
_entity.pdbx_description
1 polymer ?
#
loop_
_entity_poly.entity_id
_entity_poly.type
_entity_poly.pdbx_seq_one_letter_code
_entity_poly.pdbx_strand_id
1 'polypeptide(L)'
;MKDAGYQPNNGLDDQRLALLWIKDNVAGFGGDPERVTLVVESSGAASGCFHLHSPEQLFHQFISMSGSSVQRLTLVSQADASYNSVTEVLGAKELSPKEQIRTLLDATREDYSVKIGRRLPIGPLVDGIKIPTLTSYKALADPDETISLFPGLRQCKRILMGDCQMDGMAFSARFVGRTDILPKTLQHCLTAVFDPVNPTIATALIKAYRIDAEATSNTRKTVELVLNFANDVLFAQPARVFSRAWSVAAVPGTEAFLCHFNCPNPWDGPWKGYATHILDIAFVLQNYNEHLSPGQAKCAERYAKDVIAFVNGASPWARYDENESGSGAMVYDADEEGTEDKSRFVPATSDEAGKESKRRNFLEHILKEELFDKLLDVWQMFVASGKD
;
A
#
# COMPACT_ATOMS: atom_id res chain seq x y z
N MET A 1 -24.57 -11.69 11.33
CA MET A 1 -23.19 -12.19 11.58
C MET A 1 -22.73 -11.97 13.01
N LYS A 2 -22.59 -10.71 13.48
CA LYS A 2 -22.12 -10.39 14.85
C LYS A 2 -22.95 -11.06 15.95
N ASP A 3 -24.28 -10.94 15.90
CA ASP A 3 -25.18 -11.57 16.88
C ASP A 3 -25.09 -13.10 16.91
N ALA A 4 -24.63 -13.71 15.81
CA ALA A 4 -24.39 -15.14 15.71
C ALA A 4 -22.95 -15.55 16.08
N GLY A 5 -22.14 -14.61 16.61
CA GLY A 5 -20.78 -14.85 17.08
C GLY A 5 -19.68 -14.69 16.02
N TYR A 6 -20.01 -14.32 14.78
CA TYR A 6 -19.00 -14.12 13.73
C TYR A 6 -18.43 -12.71 13.77
N GLN A 7 -17.16 -12.60 14.17
CA GLN A 7 -16.41 -11.35 14.16
C GLN A 7 -15.74 -11.13 12.79
N PRO A 8 -15.55 -9.86 12.38
CA PRO A 8 -14.78 -9.53 11.19
C PRO A 8 -13.28 -9.70 11.44
N ASN A 9 -12.49 -9.52 10.37
CA ASN A 9 -11.03 -9.50 10.42
C ASN A 9 -10.37 -10.85 10.78
N ASN A 10 -11.04 -11.97 10.51
CA ASN A 10 -10.49 -13.32 10.78
C ASN A 10 -9.12 -13.55 10.12
N GLY A 11 -8.87 -13.02 8.92
CA GLY A 11 -7.54 -13.12 8.29
C GLY A 11 -6.42 -12.36 9.03
N LEU A 12 -6.77 -11.30 9.78
CA LEU A 12 -5.81 -10.65 10.69
C LEU A 12 -5.62 -11.49 11.96
N ASP A 13 -6.67 -12.13 12.48
CA ASP A 13 -6.56 -13.07 13.61
C ASP A 13 -5.64 -14.26 13.26
N ASP A 14 -5.76 -14.81 12.05
CA ASP A 14 -4.89 -15.89 11.57
C ASP A 14 -3.41 -15.44 11.54
N GLN A 15 -3.13 -14.25 11.02
CA GLN A 15 -1.77 -13.70 10.99
C GLN A 15 -1.24 -13.42 12.39
N ARG A 16 -2.07 -12.87 13.28
CA ARG A 16 -1.70 -12.61 14.67
C ARG A 16 -1.35 -13.90 15.40
N LEU A 17 -2.18 -14.95 15.24
CA LEU A 17 -1.92 -16.26 15.81
C LEU A 17 -0.58 -16.83 15.31
N ALA A 18 -0.29 -16.69 14.02
CA ALA A 18 0.99 -17.12 13.45
C ALA A 18 2.19 -16.35 14.05
N LEU A 19 2.07 -15.03 14.23
CA LEU A 19 3.13 -14.20 14.84
C LEU A 19 3.36 -14.56 16.32
N LEU A 20 2.29 -14.80 17.06
CA LEU A 20 2.39 -15.28 18.45
C LEU A 20 3.03 -16.67 18.50
N TRP A 21 2.65 -17.58 17.61
CA TRP A 21 3.29 -18.89 17.51
C TRP A 21 4.79 -18.77 17.22
N ILE A 22 5.20 -17.88 16.29
CA ILE A 22 6.62 -17.63 16.03
C ILE A 22 7.31 -17.16 17.31
N LYS A 23 6.75 -16.19 18.02
CA LYS A 23 7.32 -15.69 19.27
C LYS A 23 7.49 -16.80 20.32
N ASP A 24 6.52 -17.69 20.43
CA ASP A 24 6.55 -18.78 21.42
C ASP A 24 7.52 -19.92 21.03
N ASN A 25 7.82 -20.10 19.73
CA ASN A 25 8.47 -21.32 19.23
C ASN A 25 9.82 -21.07 18.53
N VAL A 26 10.13 -19.87 18.07
CA VAL A 26 11.31 -19.62 17.21
C VAL A 26 12.64 -19.91 17.92
N ALA A 27 12.68 -19.83 19.25
CA ALA A 27 13.84 -20.25 20.05
C ALA A 27 14.23 -21.72 19.81
N GLY A 28 13.24 -22.60 19.57
CA GLY A 28 13.48 -24.01 19.22
C GLY A 28 14.13 -24.21 17.85
N PHE A 29 14.08 -23.19 16.98
CA PHE A 29 14.73 -23.16 15.66
C PHE A 29 16.04 -22.35 15.68
N GLY A 30 16.51 -21.92 16.86
CA GLY A 30 17.71 -21.11 17.02
C GLY A 30 17.53 -19.63 16.71
N GLY A 31 16.29 -19.15 16.54
CA GLY A 31 15.99 -17.74 16.40
C GLY A 31 15.75 -17.06 17.76
N ASP A 32 15.72 -15.72 17.73
CA ASP A 32 15.48 -14.89 18.91
C ASP A 32 14.05 -14.32 18.86
N PRO A 33 13.16 -14.69 19.82
CA PRO A 33 11.79 -14.20 19.84
C PRO A 33 11.70 -12.69 20.07
N GLU A 34 12.75 -12.07 20.62
CA GLU A 34 12.87 -10.63 20.81
C GLU A 34 13.49 -9.90 19.59
N ARG A 35 13.71 -10.63 18.48
CA ARG A 35 14.26 -10.08 17.23
C ARG A 35 13.50 -10.53 15.98
N VAL A 36 12.19 -10.62 16.09
CA VAL A 36 11.30 -10.90 14.94
C VAL A 36 11.12 -9.63 14.09
N THR A 37 11.43 -9.70 12.79
CA THR A 37 11.11 -8.66 11.80
C THR A 37 9.98 -9.13 10.88
N LEU A 38 8.92 -8.34 10.75
CA LEU A 38 7.86 -8.60 9.77
C LEU A 38 8.23 -7.95 8.43
N VAL A 39 8.45 -8.76 7.39
CA VAL A 39 8.73 -8.29 6.02
C VAL A 39 7.56 -8.69 5.12
N VAL A 40 6.88 -7.70 4.55
CA VAL A 40 5.60 -7.93 3.88
C VAL A 40 5.39 -6.96 2.72
N GLU A 41 4.57 -7.37 1.75
CA GLU A 41 4.28 -6.61 0.54
C GLU A 41 2.77 -6.39 0.33
N SER A 42 2.39 -5.26 -0.28
CA SER A 42 1.02 -4.90 -0.68
C SER A 42 -0.02 -5.11 0.42
N SER A 43 -0.86 -6.13 0.30
CA SER A 43 -1.90 -6.48 1.27
C SER A 43 -1.33 -6.95 2.60
N GLY A 44 -0.19 -7.66 2.57
CA GLY A 44 0.55 -8.06 3.75
C GLY A 44 1.12 -6.83 4.46
N ALA A 45 1.65 -5.87 3.71
CA ALA A 45 2.14 -4.59 4.23
C ALA A 45 1.03 -3.79 4.91
N ALA A 46 -0.14 -3.65 4.28
CA ALA A 46 -1.32 -3.09 4.93
C ALA A 46 -1.71 -3.85 6.20
N SER A 47 -1.67 -5.19 6.17
CA SER A 47 -1.96 -6.02 7.35
C SER A 47 -0.96 -5.79 8.49
N GLY A 48 0.33 -5.64 8.17
CA GLY A 48 1.37 -5.28 9.12
C GLY A 48 1.08 -3.95 9.83
N CYS A 49 0.63 -2.93 9.08
CA CYS A 49 0.16 -1.67 9.68
C CYS A 49 -1.03 -1.89 10.62
N PHE A 50 -1.99 -2.76 10.28
CA PHE A 50 -3.13 -3.04 11.17
C PHE A 50 -2.73 -3.74 12.46
N HIS A 51 -1.70 -4.59 12.43
CA HIS A 51 -1.15 -5.20 13.65
C HIS A 51 -0.57 -4.16 14.62
N LEU A 52 -0.13 -3.00 14.13
CA LEU A 52 0.40 -1.91 14.95
C LEU A 52 -0.68 -1.13 15.71
N HIS A 53 -1.97 -1.34 15.44
CA HIS A 53 -3.07 -0.84 16.28
C HIS A 53 -3.13 -1.53 17.66
N SER A 54 -2.42 -2.64 17.84
CA SER A 54 -2.34 -3.37 19.10
C SER A 54 -1.06 -2.99 19.87
N PRO A 55 -1.12 -2.82 21.21
CA PRO A 55 0.09 -2.67 22.02
C PRO A 55 0.85 -3.98 22.23
N GLU A 56 0.30 -5.13 21.81
CA GLU A 56 0.97 -6.43 21.94
C GLU A 56 2.19 -6.49 21.03
N GLN A 57 3.33 -6.90 21.58
CA GLN A 57 4.59 -7.06 20.85
C GLN A 57 4.54 -8.33 19.99
N LEU A 58 4.10 -8.16 18.74
CA LEU A 58 4.06 -9.22 17.71
C LEU A 58 5.36 -9.30 16.89
N PHE A 59 6.02 -8.16 16.67
CA PHE A 59 7.30 -8.05 15.97
C PHE A 59 8.02 -6.77 16.42
N HIS A 60 9.34 -6.74 16.25
CA HIS A 60 10.25 -5.69 16.73
C HIS A 60 10.58 -4.67 15.64
N GLN A 61 10.55 -5.12 14.40
CA GLN A 61 10.86 -4.34 13.23
C GLN A 61 9.88 -4.68 12.11
N PHE A 62 9.68 -3.74 11.20
CA PHE A 62 8.72 -3.85 10.13
C PHE A 62 9.29 -3.33 8.83
N ILE A 63 9.19 -4.13 7.77
CA ILE A 63 9.48 -3.72 6.40
C ILE A 63 8.18 -3.79 5.61
N SER A 64 7.75 -2.63 5.12
CA SER A 64 6.54 -2.47 4.32
C SER A 64 6.93 -2.20 2.88
N MET A 65 6.66 -3.14 1.99
CA MET A 65 6.92 -3.02 0.56
C MET A 65 5.60 -2.71 -0.15
N SER A 66 5.48 -1.54 -0.77
CA SER A 66 4.34 -1.14 -1.60
C SER A 66 2.97 -1.29 -0.92
N GLY A 67 2.88 -1.03 0.39
CA GLY A 67 1.64 -1.18 1.13
C GLY A 67 1.53 -0.35 2.41
N SER A 68 0.30 -0.03 2.81
CA SER A 68 0.00 0.61 4.11
C SER A 68 -1.47 0.49 4.50
N SER A 69 -1.82 0.79 5.76
CA SER A 69 -3.22 0.81 6.22
C SER A 69 -4.08 1.92 5.60
N VAL A 70 -3.48 2.92 4.95
CA VAL A 70 -4.19 3.98 4.20
C VAL A 70 -4.85 3.43 2.92
N GLN A 71 -4.21 2.45 2.27
CA GLN A 71 -4.64 1.95 0.96
C GLN A 71 -5.88 1.05 1.01
N ARG A 72 -6.07 0.35 2.12
CA ARG A 72 -6.86 -0.89 2.12
C ARG A 72 -7.70 -1.00 3.37
N LEU A 73 -8.87 -0.38 3.32
CA LEU A 73 -9.81 -0.51 4.40
C LEU A 73 -11.25 -0.49 3.89
N THR A 74 -12.06 -1.39 4.44
CA THR A 74 -13.48 -1.54 4.13
C THR A 74 -14.30 -0.90 5.24
N LEU A 75 -15.29 -0.09 4.86
CA LEU A 75 -16.28 0.45 5.80
C LEU A 75 -17.39 -0.58 6.04
N VAL A 76 -18.07 -0.48 7.18
CA VAL A 76 -19.21 -1.36 7.51
C VAL A 76 -20.27 -1.36 6.40
N SER A 77 -20.61 -0.19 5.85
CA SER A 77 -21.55 -0.08 4.74
C SER A 77 -21.13 -0.83 3.48
N GLN A 78 -19.82 -0.87 3.18
CA GLN A 78 -19.27 -1.61 2.04
C GLN A 78 -19.24 -3.13 2.31
N ALA A 79 -18.99 -3.53 3.56
CA ALA A 79 -19.08 -4.93 3.98
C ALA A 79 -20.54 -5.42 3.92
N ASP A 80 -21.50 -4.62 4.35
CA ASP A 80 -22.94 -4.91 4.25
C ASP A 80 -23.39 -5.04 2.79
N ALA A 81 -22.94 -4.13 1.91
CA ALA A 81 -23.18 -4.24 0.47
C ALA A 81 -22.61 -5.55 -0.09
N SER A 82 -21.40 -5.92 0.31
CA SER A 82 -20.76 -7.18 -0.10
C SER A 82 -21.53 -8.39 0.40
N TYR A 83 -21.95 -8.38 1.67
CA TYR A 83 -22.77 -9.44 2.25
C TYR A 83 -24.10 -9.61 1.50
N ASN A 84 -24.79 -8.51 1.19
CA ASN A 84 -26.03 -8.53 0.41
C ASN A 84 -25.82 -9.10 -1.00
N SER A 85 -24.72 -8.74 -1.66
CA SER A 85 -24.38 -9.33 -2.97
C SER A 85 -24.10 -10.83 -2.86
N VAL A 86 -23.40 -11.30 -1.82
CA VAL A 86 -23.17 -12.74 -1.60
C VAL A 86 -24.49 -13.46 -1.39
N THR A 87 -25.34 -12.96 -0.49
CA THR A 87 -26.62 -13.62 -0.20
C THR A 87 -27.55 -13.62 -1.41
N GLU A 88 -27.51 -12.58 -2.24
CA GLU A 88 -28.24 -12.56 -3.52
C GLU A 88 -27.74 -13.63 -4.49
N VAL A 89 -26.42 -13.70 -4.72
CA VAL A 89 -25.80 -14.69 -5.61
C VAL A 89 -26.05 -16.14 -5.15
N LEU A 90 -26.10 -16.36 -3.83
CA LEU A 90 -26.39 -17.66 -3.24
C LEU A 90 -27.89 -17.96 -3.08
N GLY A 91 -28.78 -17.05 -3.50
CA GLY A 91 -30.24 -17.23 -3.38
C GLY A 91 -30.77 -17.18 -1.94
N ALA A 92 -30.02 -16.56 -1.04
CA ALA A 92 -30.31 -16.46 0.39
C ALA A 92 -30.88 -15.10 0.83
N LYS A 93 -30.93 -14.09 -0.04
CA LYS A 93 -31.28 -12.70 0.31
C LYS A 93 -32.58 -12.56 1.13
N GLU A 94 -33.61 -13.31 0.75
CA GLU A 94 -34.93 -13.25 1.38
C GLU A 94 -35.10 -14.22 2.59
N LEU A 95 -34.06 -14.97 2.94
CA LEU A 95 -34.08 -15.91 4.06
C LEU A 95 -33.90 -15.19 5.41
N SER A 96 -34.28 -15.86 6.50
CA SER A 96 -34.00 -15.34 7.85
C SER A 96 -32.49 -15.19 8.08
N PRO A 97 -32.02 -14.30 8.98
CA PRO A 97 -30.59 -14.13 9.24
C PRO A 97 -29.86 -15.43 9.60
N LYS A 98 -30.53 -16.33 10.33
CA LYS A 98 -29.96 -17.64 10.70
C LYS A 98 -29.81 -18.56 9.47
N GLU A 99 -30.78 -18.55 8.57
CA GLU A 99 -30.75 -19.33 7.33
C GLU A 99 -29.74 -18.74 6.33
N GLN A 100 -29.62 -17.42 6.22
CA GLN A 100 -28.56 -16.78 5.43
C GLN A 100 -27.18 -17.25 5.85
N ILE A 101 -26.89 -17.23 7.17
CA ILE A 101 -25.63 -17.72 7.73
C ILE A 101 -25.42 -19.19 7.39
N ARG A 102 -26.45 -20.02 7.54
CA ARG A 102 -26.36 -21.43 7.19
C ARG A 102 -26.04 -21.61 5.71
N THR A 103 -26.70 -20.88 4.81
CA THR A 103 -26.42 -20.94 3.37
C THR A 103 -24.98 -20.53 3.05
N LEU A 104 -24.44 -19.51 3.72
CA LEU A 104 -23.03 -19.12 3.58
C LEU A 104 -22.08 -20.24 4.02
N LEU A 105 -22.36 -20.90 5.15
CA LEU A 105 -21.52 -21.99 5.67
C LEU A 105 -21.61 -23.27 4.84
N ASP A 106 -22.80 -23.55 4.30
CA ASP A 106 -23.06 -24.74 3.47
C ASP A 106 -22.58 -24.52 2.01
N ALA A 107 -22.26 -23.29 1.60
CA ALA A 107 -21.77 -22.97 0.27
C ALA A 107 -20.38 -23.57 -0.01
N THR A 108 -20.20 -24.08 -1.22
CA THR A 108 -18.95 -24.73 -1.63
C THR A 108 -17.88 -23.71 -2.01
N ARG A 109 -16.61 -24.16 -2.04
CA ARG A 109 -15.52 -23.34 -2.61
C ARG A 109 -15.84 -22.88 -4.03
N GLU A 110 -16.47 -23.72 -4.83
CA GLU A 110 -16.84 -23.41 -6.22
C GLU A 110 -17.92 -22.32 -6.30
N ASP A 111 -18.88 -22.32 -5.37
CA ASP A 111 -19.85 -21.22 -5.26
C ASP A 111 -19.14 -19.89 -5.03
N TYR A 112 -18.16 -19.87 -4.11
CA TYR A 112 -17.36 -18.68 -3.85
C TYR A 112 -16.42 -18.30 -5.01
N SER A 113 -15.74 -19.26 -5.64
CA SER A 113 -14.76 -18.93 -6.68
C SER A 113 -15.41 -18.59 -8.03
N VAL A 114 -16.49 -19.27 -8.40
CA VAL A 114 -17.13 -19.14 -9.72
C VAL A 114 -18.24 -18.10 -9.69
N LYS A 115 -19.17 -18.18 -8.72
CA LYS A 115 -20.35 -17.30 -8.71
C LYS A 115 -20.01 -15.91 -8.17
N ILE A 116 -19.11 -15.84 -7.19
CA ILE A 116 -18.73 -14.59 -6.51
C ILE A 116 -17.40 -14.06 -7.07
N GLY A 117 -16.35 -14.88 -7.06
CA GLY A 117 -15.03 -14.55 -7.60
C GLY A 117 -14.42 -13.29 -6.98
N ARG A 118 -13.61 -12.56 -7.77
CA ARG A 118 -12.97 -11.29 -7.35
C ARG A 118 -13.91 -10.07 -7.41
N ARG A 119 -15.22 -10.27 -7.57
CA ARG A 119 -16.19 -9.18 -7.78
C ARG A 119 -16.49 -8.40 -6.50
N LEU A 120 -16.27 -9.00 -5.34
CA LEU A 120 -16.58 -8.38 -4.06
C LEU A 120 -15.34 -7.79 -3.38
N PRO A 121 -15.43 -6.56 -2.85
CA PRO A 121 -14.40 -6.01 -2.01
C PRO A 121 -14.42 -6.75 -0.65
N ILE A 122 -13.48 -7.67 -0.47
CA ILE A 122 -13.20 -8.30 0.81
C ILE A 122 -11.83 -7.78 1.29
N GLY A 123 -11.78 -7.29 2.52
CA GLY A 123 -10.57 -6.75 3.11
C GLY A 123 -10.75 -6.43 4.60
N PRO A 124 -9.70 -5.88 5.24
CA PRO A 124 -9.76 -5.44 6.62
C PRO A 124 -10.88 -4.40 6.84
N LEU A 125 -11.69 -4.60 7.87
CA LEU A 125 -12.88 -3.82 8.20
C LEU A 125 -12.62 -2.94 9.43
N VAL A 126 -13.07 -1.67 9.43
CA VAL A 126 -13.16 -0.89 10.68
C VAL A 126 -14.17 -1.59 11.59
N ASP A 127 -13.68 -2.28 12.61
CA ASP A 127 -14.52 -3.00 13.57
C ASP A 127 -14.63 -2.29 14.92
N GLY A 128 -13.87 -1.20 15.12
CA GLY A 128 -13.83 -0.45 16.37
C GLY A 128 -13.04 -1.15 17.48
N ILE A 129 -12.41 -2.29 17.18
CA ILE A 129 -11.70 -3.12 18.17
C ILE A 129 -10.27 -3.37 17.70
N LYS A 130 -10.09 -4.16 16.62
CA LYS A 130 -8.78 -4.46 16.04
C LYS A 130 -8.32 -3.32 15.14
N ILE A 131 -9.26 -2.79 14.37
CA ILE A 131 -9.08 -1.61 13.53
C ILE A 131 -10.04 -0.55 14.07
N PRO A 132 -9.56 0.32 14.98
CA PRO A 132 -10.43 1.20 15.74
C PRO A 132 -11.08 2.27 14.83
N THR A 133 -10.33 2.75 13.84
CA THR A 133 -10.76 3.78 12.88
C THR A 133 -9.96 3.67 11.59
N LEU A 134 -10.37 4.44 10.58
CA LEU A 134 -9.62 4.62 9.34
C LEU A 134 -8.24 5.24 9.65
N THR A 135 -7.19 4.70 9.02
CA THR A 135 -5.91 5.43 8.94
C THR A 135 -6.06 6.54 7.91
N SER A 136 -5.83 7.78 8.33
CA SER A 136 -5.89 8.97 7.48
C SER A 136 -4.53 9.65 7.40
N TYR A 137 -4.31 10.42 6.35
CA TYR A 137 -3.15 11.31 6.24
C TYR A 137 -3.13 12.32 7.38
N LYS A 138 -4.30 12.85 7.77
CA LYS A 138 -4.40 13.73 8.93
C LYS A 138 -3.86 13.08 10.21
N ALA A 139 -4.26 11.83 10.50
CA ALA A 139 -3.82 11.15 11.72
C ALA A 139 -2.31 10.85 11.72
N LEU A 140 -1.74 10.57 10.54
CA LEU A 140 -0.30 10.35 10.38
C LEU A 140 0.53 11.65 10.42
N ALA A 141 -0.11 12.80 10.19
CA ALA A 141 0.54 14.10 10.21
C ALA A 141 0.75 14.66 11.64
N ASP A 142 -0.07 14.21 12.59
CA ASP A 142 -0.02 14.60 13.99
C ASP A 142 0.67 13.49 14.82
N PRO A 143 1.79 13.79 15.51
CA PRO A 143 2.52 12.79 16.30
C PRO A 143 1.69 12.15 17.43
N ASP A 144 0.81 12.92 18.08
CA ASP A 144 -0.01 12.42 19.18
C ASP A 144 -1.15 11.54 18.66
N GLU A 145 -1.79 11.94 17.56
CA GLU A 145 -2.78 11.09 16.87
C GLU A 145 -2.11 9.81 16.33
N THR A 146 -0.90 9.88 15.79
CA THR A 146 -0.12 8.72 15.32
C THR A 146 0.14 7.73 16.45
N ILE A 147 0.65 8.20 17.59
CA ILE A 147 0.94 7.35 18.75
C ILE A 147 -0.33 6.71 19.31
N SER A 148 -1.44 7.46 19.33
CA SER A 148 -2.74 6.98 19.77
C SER A 148 -3.30 5.91 18.83
N LEU A 149 -3.17 6.13 17.51
CA LEU A 149 -3.64 5.20 16.49
C LEU A 149 -2.78 3.93 16.42
N PHE A 150 -1.47 4.04 16.62
CA PHE A 150 -0.51 2.93 16.52
C PHE A 150 0.23 2.70 17.84
N PRO A 151 -0.43 2.21 18.90
CA PRO A 151 0.24 1.91 20.17
C PRO A 151 1.37 0.88 20.02
N GLY A 152 1.31 0.01 18.98
CA GLY A 152 2.36 -0.94 18.63
C GLY A 152 3.69 -0.29 18.23
N LEU A 153 3.71 1.00 17.88
CA LEU A 153 4.92 1.79 17.64
C LEU A 153 5.91 1.75 18.83
N ARG A 154 5.39 1.57 20.06
CA ARG A 154 6.22 1.40 21.26
C ARG A 154 7.06 0.12 21.26
N GLN A 155 6.60 -0.90 20.53
CA GLN A 155 7.23 -2.21 20.41
C GLN A 155 7.97 -2.35 19.08
N CYS A 156 7.34 -1.94 17.97
CA CYS A 156 7.94 -1.90 16.64
C CYS A 156 8.66 -0.55 16.42
N LYS A 157 9.88 -0.47 16.95
CA LYS A 157 10.65 0.77 16.94
C LYS A 157 11.23 1.11 15.57
N ARG A 158 11.53 0.12 14.73
CA ARG A 158 12.20 0.33 13.45
C ARG A 158 11.29 -0.02 12.28
N ILE A 159 11.09 0.92 11.37
CA ILE A 159 10.34 0.68 10.12
C ILE A 159 11.18 0.98 8.89
N LEU A 160 10.97 0.21 7.82
CA LEU A 160 11.46 0.49 6.48
C LEU A 160 10.26 0.51 5.54
N MET A 161 9.95 1.66 4.96
CA MET A 161 8.89 1.82 3.97
C MET A 161 9.50 1.83 2.57
N GLY A 162 8.91 1.06 1.66
CA GLY A 162 9.30 0.98 0.27
C GLY A 162 8.11 1.08 -0.67
N ASP A 163 8.37 1.51 -1.90
CA ASP A 163 7.40 1.50 -2.99
C ASP A 163 8.11 1.33 -4.34
N CYS A 164 7.38 0.83 -5.34
CA CYS A 164 7.84 0.68 -6.71
C CYS A 164 7.43 1.89 -7.57
N GLN A 165 8.22 2.19 -8.60
CA GLN A 165 7.97 3.31 -9.52
C GLN A 165 6.54 3.32 -10.10
N MET A 166 5.98 2.12 -10.34
CA MET A 166 4.69 1.91 -10.96
C MET A 166 3.87 0.85 -10.20
N ASP A 167 3.74 0.99 -8.88
CA ASP A 167 2.80 0.20 -8.07
C ASP A 167 1.35 0.35 -8.51
N GLY A 168 0.98 1.54 -8.99
CA GLY A 168 -0.37 1.84 -9.46
C GLY A 168 -0.90 0.81 -10.47
N MET A 169 -0.01 0.19 -11.26
CA MET A 169 -0.36 -0.88 -12.21
C MET A 169 -1.12 -2.05 -11.59
N ALA A 170 -1.04 -2.28 -10.27
CA ALA A 170 -1.83 -3.28 -9.56
C ALA A 170 -3.35 -3.13 -9.78
N PHE A 171 -3.80 -1.90 -10.09
CA PHE A 171 -5.21 -1.59 -10.38
C PHE A 171 -5.61 -1.77 -11.84
N SER A 172 -4.66 -2.00 -12.75
CA SER A 172 -4.94 -2.16 -14.19
C SER A 172 -5.97 -3.26 -14.47
N ALA A 173 -5.88 -4.39 -13.77
CA ALA A 173 -6.82 -5.49 -13.89
C ALA A 173 -8.26 -5.10 -13.47
N ARG A 174 -8.42 -4.12 -12.58
CA ARG A 174 -9.74 -3.60 -12.17
C ARG A 174 -10.37 -2.68 -13.22
N PHE A 175 -9.58 -2.22 -14.18
CA PHE A 175 -10.08 -1.38 -15.27
C PHE A 175 -10.50 -2.20 -16.49
N VAL A 176 -10.09 -3.48 -16.54
CA VAL A 176 -10.51 -4.40 -17.59
C VAL A 176 -12.03 -4.57 -17.53
N GLY A 177 -12.70 -4.28 -18.64
CA GLY A 177 -14.14 -4.39 -18.78
C GLY A 177 -14.95 -3.16 -18.33
N ARG A 178 -14.30 -2.12 -17.80
CA ARG A 178 -14.96 -0.83 -17.58
C ARG A 178 -15.41 -0.21 -18.90
N THR A 179 -16.66 0.24 -18.95
CA THR A 179 -17.31 0.82 -20.14
C THR A 179 -17.15 2.33 -20.23
N ASP A 180 -16.81 2.98 -19.12
CA ASP A 180 -16.59 4.42 -19.04
C ASP A 180 -15.18 4.83 -19.50
N ILE A 181 -15.01 6.13 -19.78
CA ILE A 181 -13.72 6.69 -20.20
C ILE A 181 -12.94 7.15 -18.97
N LEU A 182 -11.92 6.38 -18.56
CA LEU A 182 -11.27 6.55 -17.25
C LEU A 182 -10.73 7.96 -16.99
N PRO A 183 -10.07 8.65 -17.94
CA PRO A 183 -9.63 10.03 -17.72
C PRO A 183 -10.79 10.98 -17.40
N LYS A 184 -11.92 10.86 -18.10
CA LYS A 184 -13.12 11.69 -17.87
C LYS A 184 -13.74 11.38 -16.52
N THR A 185 -13.80 10.11 -16.14
CA THR A 185 -14.31 9.70 -14.84
C THR A 185 -13.42 10.21 -13.71
N LEU A 186 -12.09 10.10 -13.83
CA LEU A 186 -11.16 10.62 -12.82
C LEU A 186 -11.25 12.15 -12.72
N GLN A 187 -11.34 12.84 -13.85
CA GLN A 187 -11.58 14.29 -13.89
C GLN A 187 -12.87 14.65 -13.13
N HIS A 188 -13.98 13.97 -13.43
CA HIS A 188 -15.24 14.20 -12.75
C HIS A 188 -15.12 13.99 -11.22
N CYS A 189 -14.40 12.94 -10.79
CA CYS A 189 -14.17 12.69 -9.37
C CYS A 189 -13.33 13.80 -8.72
N LEU A 190 -12.25 14.25 -9.38
CA LEU A 190 -11.42 15.36 -8.90
C LEU A 190 -12.23 16.63 -8.71
N THR A 191 -13.01 17.02 -9.71
CA THR A 191 -13.90 18.18 -9.67
C THR A 191 -14.94 18.04 -8.57
N ALA A 192 -15.64 16.90 -8.49
CA ALA A 192 -16.69 16.68 -7.49
C ALA A 192 -16.18 16.79 -6.05
N VAL A 193 -14.96 16.32 -5.78
CA VAL A 193 -14.38 16.35 -4.42
C VAL A 193 -13.75 17.70 -4.08
N PHE A 194 -13.08 18.35 -5.03
CA PHE A 194 -12.27 19.54 -4.75
C PHE A 194 -12.95 20.86 -5.09
N ASP A 195 -13.90 20.94 -6.03
CA ASP A 195 -14.58 22.21 -6.35
C ASP A 195 -15.31 22.83 -5.14
N PRO A 196 -15.98 22.06 -4.27
CA PRO A 196 -16.59 22.61 -3.06
C PRO A 196 -15.58 23.18 -2.05
N VAL A 197 -14.30 22.81 -2.17
CA VAL A 197 -13.21 23.23 -1.28
C VAL A 197 -12.45 24.40 -1.91
N ASN A 198 -11.89 24.17 -3.10
CA ASN A 198 -11.23 25.15 -3.94
C ASN A 198 -11.10 24.58 -5.37
N PRO A 199 -11.80 25.14 -6.37
CA PRO A 199 -11.81 24.62 -7.74
C PRO A 199 -10.46 24.74 -8.47
N THR A 200 -9.51 25.55 -7.98
CA THR A 200 -8.17 25.62 -8.58
C THR A 200 -7.37 24.32 -8.35
N ILE A 201 -7.69 23.58 -7.29
CA ILE A 201 -7.00 22.33 -6.93
C ILE A 201 -7.29 21.25 -7.97
N ALA A 202 -8.55 21.00 -8.31
CA ALA A 202 -8.91 20.00 -9.31
C ALA A 202 -8.22 20.30 -10.65
N THR A 203 -8.26 21.55 -11.08
CA THR A 203 -7.60 22.02 -12.31
C THR A 203 -6.09 21.78 -12.27
N ALA A 204 -5.43 22.09 -11.16
CA ALA A 204 -4.00 21.88 -10.98
C ALA A 204 -3.62 20.39 -11.01
N LEU A 205 -4.41 19.53 -10.35
CA LEU A 205 -4.20 18.07 -10.34
C LEU A 205 -4.40 17.46 -11.74
N ILE A 206 -5.48 17.82 -12.44
CA ILE A 206 -5.75 17.39 -13.83
C ILE A 206 -4.55 17.73 -14.73
N LYS A 207 -4.04 18.96 -14.62
CA LYS A 207 -2.87 19.41 -15.37
C LYS A 207 -1.59 18.66 -14.98
N ALA A 208 -1.34 18.50 -13.69
CA ALA A 208 -0.11 17.87 -13.18
C ALA A 208 -0.01 16.39 -13.57
N TYR A 209 -1.11 15.64 -13.46
CA TYR A 209 -1.20 14.25 -13.93
C TYR A 209 -1.43 14.12 -15.44
N ARG A 210 -1.60 15.24 -16.16
CA ARG A 210 -1.88 15.28 -17.60
C ARG A 210 -3.12 14.46 -17.98
N ILE A 211 -4.14 14.48 -17.12
CA ILE A 211 -5.39 13.74 -17.35
C ILE A 211 -6.05 14.30 -18.61
N ASP A 212 -6.28 13.43 -19.59
CA ASP A 212 -6.84 13.81 -20.88
C ASP A 212 -8.36 13.96 -20.80
N ALA A 213 -8.81 15.21 -20.57
CA ALA A 213 -10.23 15.55 -20.49
C ALA A 213 -11.00 15.27 -21.79
N GLU A 214 -10.31 15.28 -22.93
CA GLU A 214 -10.91 15.07 -24.26
C GLU A 214 -10.84 13.62 -24.72
N ALA A 215 -10.34 12.71 -23.88
CA ALA A 215 -10.24 11.30 -24.20
C ALA A 215 -11.60 10.73 -24.65
N THR A 216 -11.56 9.96 -25.74
CA THR A 216 -12.71 9.24 -26.29
C THR A 216 -12.60 7.73 -26.10
N SER A 217 -11.45 7.23 -25.64
CA SER A 217 -11.19 5.81 -25.39
C SER A 217 -10.11 5.58 -24.33
N ASN A 218 -10.10 4.38 -23.74
CA ASN A 218 -9.09 3.92 -22.78
C ASN A 218 -7.91 3.31 -23.54
N THR A 219 -6.95 4.13 -23.94
CA THR A 219 -5.68 3.70 -24.52
C THR A 219 -4.66 3.35 -23.42
N ARG A 220 -3.58 2.62 -23.76
CA ARG A 220 -2.49 2.35 -22.80
C ARG A 220 -1.99 3.62 -22.11
N LYS A 221 -1.76 4.68 -22.89
CA LYS A 221 -1.26 5.96 -22.36
C LYS A 221 -2.27 6.64 -21.43
N THR A 222 -3.54 6.69 -21.81
CA THR A 222 -4.56 7.35 -20.97
C THR A 222 -4.82 6.59 -19.68
N VAL A 223 -4.77 5.25 -19.73
CA VAL A 223 -4.84 4.38 -18.54
C VAL A 223 -3.62 4.59 -17.63
N GLU A 224 -2.40 4.65 -18.18
CA GLU A 224 -1.19 4.88 -17.40
C GLU A 224 -1.23 6.22 -16.64
N LEU A 225 -1.77 7.28 -17.23
CA LEU A 225 -1.91 8.58 -16.57
C LEU A 225 -2.89 8.53 -15.39
N VAL A 226 -3.97 7.76 -15.49
CA VAL A 226 -4.89 7.48 -14.37
C VAL A 226 -4.19 6.62 -13.30
N LEU A 227 -3.39 5.63 -13.71
CA LEU A 227 -2.64 4.79 -12.78
C LEU A 227 -1.53 5.56 -12.05
N ASN A 228 -0.96 6.61 -12.65
CA ASN A 228 0.00 7.50 -11.97
C ASN A 228 -0.66 8.23 -10.78
N PHE A 229 -1.92 8.65 -10.91
CA PHE A 229 -2.67 9.20 -9.79
C PHE A 229 -2.82 8.16 -8.66
N ALA A 230 -3.24 6.95 -9.02
CA ALA A 230 -3.36 5.85 -8.06
C ALA A 230 -2.02 5.50 -7.39
N ASN A 231 -0.94 5.47 -8.17
CA ASN A 231 0.41 5.19 -7.71
C ASN A 231 0.84 6.13 -6.59
N ASP A 232 0.67 7.43 -6.82
CA ASP A 232 1.14 8.43 -5.88
C ASP A 232 0.25 8.45 -4.63
N VAL A 233 -1.07 8.45 -4.82
CA VAL A 233 -2.04 8.58 -3.73
C VAL A 233 -2.07 7.36 -2.82
N LEU A 234 -1.83 6.17 -3.37
CA LEU A 234 -1.96 4.92 -2.63
C LEU A 234 -0.60 4.36 -2.22
N PHE A 235 0.47 4.53 -2.98
CA PHE A 235 1.74 3.83 -2.69
C PHE A 235 2.85 4.78 -2.26
N ALA A 236 3.25 5.71 -3.14
CA ALA A 236 4.39 6.57 -2.87
C ALA A 236 4.13 7.53 -1.70
N GLN A 237 2.96 8.19 -1.65
CA GLN A 237 2.64 9.11 -0.56
C GLN A 237 2.50 8.41 0.79
N PRO A 238 1.80 7.26 0.91
CA PRO A 238 1.77 6.56 2.19
C PRO A 238 3.15 6.07 2.64
N ALA A 239 4.02 5.58 1.76
CA ALA A 239 5.39 5.20 2.14
C ALA A 239 6.15 6.38 2.77
N ARG A 240 6.07 7.57 2.16
CA ARG A 240 6.67 8.81 2.67
C ARG A 240 6.06 9.23 4.00
N VAL A 241 4.74 9.30 4.08
CA VAL A 241 4.02 9.82 5.25
C VAL A 241 4.17 8.88 6.46
N PHE A 242 4.18 7.56 6.27
CA PHE A 242 4.49 6.63 7.36
C PHE A 242 5.94 6.78 7.87
N SER A 243 6.90 6.96 6.95
CA SER A 243 8.30 7.20 7.33
C SER A 243 8.44 8.46 8.18
N ARG A 244 7.77 9.54 7.76
CA ARG A 244 7.65 10.79 8.53
C ARG A 244 7.01 10.55 9.90
N ALA A 245 5.83 9.94 9.93
CA ALA A 245 5.07 9.72 11.16
C ALA A 245 5.88 8.97 12.22
N TRP A 246 6.67 7.95 11.81
CA TRP A 246 7.58 7.23 12.70
C TRP A 246 8.81 8.05 13.11
N SER A 247 9.37 8.86 12.21
CA SER A 247 10.55 9.67 12.52
C SER A 247 10.26 10.79 13.51
N VAL A 248 9.07 11.39 13.44
CA VAL A 248 8.66 12.49 14.33
C VAL A 248 7.86 12.01 15.55
N ALA A 249 7.55 10.71 15.64
CA ALA A 249 6.90 10.15 16.83
C ALA A 249 7.78 10.38 18.06
N ALA A 250 7.21 11.00 19.09
CA ALA A 250 7.89 11.26 20.37
C ALA A 250 8.08 9.98 21.23
N VAL A 251 8.50 8.88 20.61
CA VAL A 251 8.77 7.59 21.27
C VAL A 251 10.26 7.28 21.17
N PRO A 252 11.00 7.23 22.29
CA PRO A 252 12.44 7.04 22.26
C PRO A 252 12.91 5.77 21.53
N GLY A 253 13.87 5.96 20.63
CA GLY A 253 14.52 4.89 19.89
C GLY A 253 13.77 4.42 18.65
N THR A 254 12.75 5.15 18.19
CA THR A 254 12.16 4.90 16.88
C THR A 254 13.12 5.27 15.75
N GLU A 255 13.07 4.50 14.66
CA GLU A 255 13.84 4.74 13.46
C GLU A 255 12.98 4.46 12.23
N ALA A 256 13.04 5.35 11.25
CA ALA A 256 12.40 5.17 9.95
C ALA A 256 13.44 5.14 8.84
N PHE A 257 13.15 4.38 7.79
CA PHE A 257 13.95 4.31 6.58
C PHE A 257 12.99 4.29 5.38
N LEU A 258 13.34 5.02 4.32
CA LEU A 258 12.57 5.07 3.09
C LEU A 258 13.41 4.52 1.93
N CYS A 259 12.80 3.71 1.06
CA CYS A 259 13.40 3.32 -0.20
C CYS A 259 12.43 3.40 -1.38
N HIS A 260 12.98 3.49 -2.59
CA HIS A 260 12.25 3.51 -3.84
C HIS A 260 12.85 2.49 -4.80
N PHE A 261 12.03 1.59 -5.32
CA PHE A 261 12.44 0.59 -6.29
C PHE A 261 12.14 1.06 -7.72
N ASN A 262 13.19 1.14 -8.55
CA ASN A 262 13.17 1.64 -9.92
C ASN A 262 13.79 0.68 -10.95
N CYS A 263 14.34 -0.46 -10.53
CA CYS A 263 14.87 -1.49 -11.45
C CYS A 263 13.71 -2.04 -12.33
N PRO A 264 13.76 -1.88 -13.67
CA PRO A 264 12.61 -2.13 -14.55
C PRO A 264 12.35 -3.62 -14.76
N ASN A 265 11.11 -3.98 -15.09
CA ASN A 265 10.73 -5.33 -15.49
C ASN A 265 11.38 -5.73 -16.83
N PRO A 266 12.24 -6.77 -16.88
CA PRO A 266 12.91 -7.20 -18.11
C PRO A 266 12.08 -8.12 -19.00
N TRP A 267 10.95 -8.66 -18.51
CA TRP A 267 10.16 -9.64 -19.23
C TRP A 267 9.20 -9.01 -20.23
N ASP A 268 9.05 -9.65 -21.39
CA ASP A 268 8.09 -9.23 -22.43
C ASP A 268 6.66 -9.20 -21.91
N GLY A 269 6.00 -8.05 -22.09
CA GLY A 269 4.63 -7.85 -21.66
C GLY A 269 4.23 -6.37 -21.63
N PRO A 270 2.97 -6.08 -21.25
CA PRO A 270 2.45 -4.71 -21.22
C PRO A 270 3.18 -3.75 -20.28
N TRP A 271 3.97 -4.28 -19.34
CA TRP A 271 4.67 -3.52 -18.30
C TRP A 271 6.19 -3.69 -18.33
N LYS A 272 6.74 -4.25 -19.42
CA LYS A 272 8.19 -4.25 -19.67
C LYS A 272 8.74 -2.82 -19.59
N GLY A 273 9.89 -2.65 -18.96
CA GLY A 273 10.54 -1.34 -18.78
C GLY A 273 10.04 -0.52 -17.58
N TYR A 274 9.05 -1.01 -16.81
CA TYR A 274 8.57 -0.36 -15.59
C TYR A 274 9.00 -1.13 -14.35
N ALA A 275 9.33 -0.44 -13.25
CA ALA A 275 9.44 -1.08 -11.95
C ALA A 275 8.03 -1.25 -11.35
N THR A 276 7.43 -2.41 -11.58
CA THR A 276 6.03 -2.69 -11.24
C THR A 276 5.85 -3.13 -9.79
N HIS A 277 4.61 -3.03 -9.30
CA HIS A 277 4.17 -3.69 -8.07
C HIS A 277 4.70 -5.14 -7.99
N ILE A 278 5.03 -5.61 -6.79
CA ILE A 278 5.56 -6.95 -6.45
C ILE A 278 6.92 -7.33 -7.05
N LEU A 279 7.50 -6.55 -7.97
CA LEU A 279 8.76 -6.88 -8.62
C LEU A 279 9.95 -6.83 -7.66
N ASP A 280 9.89 -5.90 -6.71
CA ASP A 280 10.84 -5.75 -5.62
C ASP A 280 11.00 -7.03 -4.78
N ILE A 281 9.93 -7.82 -4.59
CA ILE A 281 10.00 -9.13 -3.92
C ILE A 281 10.96 -10.07 -4.66
N ALA A 282 10.87 -10.13 -6.00
CA ALA A 282 11.73 -11.00 -6.80
C ALA A 282 13.21 -10.62 -6.61
N PHE A 283 13.50 -9.32 -6.57
CA PHE A 283 14.84 -8.81 -6.35
C PHE A 283 15.34 -9.10 -4.92
N VAL A 284 14.55 -8.81 -3.89
CA VAL A 284 14.94 -9.06 -2.49
C VAL A 284 15.17 -10.56 -2.22
N LEU A 285 14.33 -11.43 -2.79
CA LEU A 285 14.46 -12.89 -2.62
C LEU A 285 15.46 -13.55 -3.58
N GLN A 286 16.14 -12.77 -4.43
CA GLN A 286 17.11 -13.27 -5.43
C GLN A 286 16.50 -14.26 -6.43
N ASN A 287 15.21 -14.11 -6.74
CA ASN A 287 14.52 -14.97 -7.69
C ASN A 287 14.71 -14.45 -9.12
N TYR A 288 14.86 -15.38 -10.07
CA TYR A 288 14.96 -15.10 -11.51
C TYR A 288 16.17 -14.26 -11.92
N ASN A 289 17.26 -14.29 -11.14
CA ASN A 289 18.49 -13.54 -11.43
C ASN A 289 19.09 -13.87 -12.81
N GLU A 290 18.85 -15.07 -13.33
CA GLU A 290 19.24 -15.51 -14.68
C GLU A 290 18.55 -14.74 -15.82
N HIS A 291 17.46 -14.04 -15.53
CA HIS A 291 16.74 -13.18 -16.46
C HIS A 291 17.08 -11.69 -16.32
N LEU A 292 17.87 -11.32 -15.31
CA LEU A 292 18.25 -9.94 -15.04
C LEU A 292 19.51 -9.56 -15.84
N SER A 293 19.59 -8.29 -16.24
CA SER A 293 20.85 -7.72 -16.73
C SER A 293 21.93 -7.78 -15.65
N PRO A 294 23.23 -7.73 -16.00
CA PRO A 294 24.29 -7.72 -14.99
C PRO A 294 24.18 -6.55 -14.01
N GLY A 295 23.62 -5.41 -14.44
CA GLY A 295 23.31 -4.28 -13.56
C GLY A 295 22.16 -4.56 -12.61
N GLN A 296 21.06 -5.12 -13.12
CA GLN A 296 19.89 -5.50 -12.31
C GLN A 296 20.23 -6.60 -11.28
N ALA A 297 21.06 -7.58 -11.64
CA ALA A 297 21.51 -8.61 -10.70
C ALA A 297 22.32 -8.02 -9.53
N LYS A 298 23.17 -7.02 -9.79
CA LYS A 298 23.88 -6.27 -8.73
C LYS A 298 22.92 -5.41 -7.89
N CYS A 299 21.95 -4.74 -8.53
CA CYS A 299 20.84 -4.02 -7.84
C CYS A 299 20.11 -4.98 -6.89
N ALA A 300 19.74 -6.18 -7.37
CA ALA A 300 19.07 -7.20 -6.57
C ALA A 300 19.93 -7.65 -5.38
N GLU A 301 21.20 -8.01 -5.61
CA GLU A 301 22.11 -8.45 -4.55
C GLU A 301 22.28 -7.36 -3.47
N ARG A 302 22.43 -6.10 -3.87
CA ARG A 302 22.50 -4.98 -2.95
C ARG A 302 21.21 -4.82 -2.15
N TYR A 303 20.05 -4.86 -2.80
CA TYR A 303 18.77 -4.72 -2.12
C TYR A 303 18.56 -5.81 -1.06
N ALA A 304 18.87 -7.07 -1.39
CA ALA A 304 18.82 -8.16 -0.42
C ALA A 304 19.78 -7.95 0.76
N LYS A 305 21.02 -7.49 0.51
CA LYS A 305 21.99 -7.19 1.57
C LYS A 305 21.51 -6.09 2.51
N ASP A 306 20.90 -5.04 1.96
CA ASP A 306 20.37 -3.94 2.75
C ASP A 306 19.17 -4.38 3.62
N VAL A 307 18.26 -5.18 3.07
CA VAL A 307 17.14 -5.79 3.84
C VAL A 307 17.68 -6.68 4.96
N ILE A 308 18.67 -7.53 4.67
CA ILE A 308 19.33 -8.38 5.67
C ILE A 308 20.03 -7.54 6.74
N ALA A 309 20.69 -6.43 6.36
CA ALA A 309 21.32 -5.52 7.31
C ALA A 309 20.28 -4.90 8.25
N PHE A 310 19.15 -4.44 7.72
CA PHE A 310 18.05 -3.91 8.53
C PHE A 310 17.49 -4.97 9.49
N VAL A 311 17.18 -6.18 9.00
CA VAL A 311 16.70 -7.32 9.83
C VAL A 311 17.68 -7.67 10.94
N ASN A 312 18.99 -7.51 10.68
CA ASN A 312 20.03 -7.75 11.68
C ASN A 312 20.23 -6.62 12.69
N GLY A 313 19.46 -5.53 12.60
CA GLY A 313 19.56 -4.39 13.52
C GLY A 313 20.48 -3.27 13.03
N ALA A 314 21.13 -3.42 11.87
CA ALA A 314 21.98 -2.37 11.31
C ALA A 314 21.14 -1.30 10.59
N SER A 315 21.72 -0.11 10.41
CA SER A 315 21.17 0.94 9.54
C SER A 315 21.76 0.75 8.14
N PRO A 316 20.97 0.33 7.13
CA PRO A 316 21.50 0.09 5.79
C PRO A 316 21.89 1.39 5.07
N TRP A 317 21.31 2.53 5.47
CA TRP A 317 21.66 3.88 5.03
C TRP A 317 21.23 4.91 6.09
N ALA A 318 21.29 6.21 5.77
CA ALA A 318 20.85 7.26 6.69
C ALA A 318 19.36 7.11 7.04
N ARG A 319 19.02 7.37 8.32
CA ARG A 319 17.63 7.33 8.77
C ARG A 319 16.82 8.43 8.09
N TYR A 320 15.55 8.16 7.88
CA TYR A 320 14.59 9.18 7.50
C TYR A 320 14.28 10.03 8.73
N ASP A 321 14.48 11.34 8.62
CA ASP A 321 14.06 12.33 9.60
C ASP A 321 13.59 13.59 8.86
N GLU A 322 12.33 13.97 9.02
CA GLU A 322 11.80 15.16 8.34
C GLU A 322 12.56 16.45 8.68
N ASN A 323 13.15 16.53 9.88
CA ASN A 323 13.77 17.75 10.39
C ASN A 323 15.28 17.84 10.10
N GLU A 324 15.89 16.77 9.59
CA GLU A 324 17.33 16.73 9.32
C GLU A 324 17.66 16.87 7.83
N SER A 325 18.64 17.71 7.52
CA SER A 325 19.12 17.94 6.15
C SER A 325 19.74 16.71 5.48
N GLY A 326 20.11 15.68 6.26
CA GLY A 326 20.65 14.40 5.80
C GLY A 326 19.59 13.34 5.47
N SER A 327 18.31 13.65 5.63
CA SER A 327 17.20 12.76 5.31
C SER A 327 17.07 12.50 3.82
N GLY A 328 16.45 11.38 3.44
CA GLY A 328 16.36 10.95 2.06
C GLY A 328 15.86 9.51 1.93
N ALA A 329 16.06 8.94 0.75
CA ALA A 329 15.65 7.57 0.45
C ALA A 329 16.76 6.79 -0.27
N MET A 330 16.87 5.50 -0.01
CA MET A 330 17.64 4.61 -0.89
C MET A 330 16.87 4.37 -2.17
N VAL A 331 17.48 4.65 -3.31
CA VAL A 331 16.89 4.37 -4.63
C VAL A 331 17.60 3.17 -5.22
N TYR A 332 16.85 2.11 -5.50
CA TYR A 332 17.35 0.93 -6.21
C TYR A 332 17.09 1.08 -7.71
N ASP A 333 18.14 1.19 -8.51
CA ASP A 333 18.01 1.47 -9.96
C ASP A 333 19.11 0.76 -10.77
N ALA A 334 18.73 0.31 -11.97
CA ALA A 334 19.61 -0.30 -12.95
C ALA A 334 18.91 -0.27 -14.32
N ASP A 335 19.66 -0.27 -15.41
CA ASP A 335 19.06 -0.32 -16.74
C ASP A 335 18.65 -1.76 -17.10
N GLU A 336 17.59 -1.88 -17.89
CA GLU A 336 17.05 -3.15 -18.39
C GLU A 336 18.09 -3.99 -19.16
N GLU A 337 18.99 -3.34 -19.89
CA GLU A 337 20.08 -3.99 -20.66
C GLU A 337 21.49 -3.57 -20.17
N GLY A 338 21.59 -2.96 -18.98
CA GLY A 338 22.83 -2.39 -18.45
C GLY A 338 23.70 -3.35 -17.66
N THR A 339 24.95 -2.94 -17.38
CA THR A 339 25.90 -3.73 -16.58
C THR A 339 26.21 -3.13 -15.20
N GLU A 340 25.68 -1.94 -14.92
CA GLU A 340 25.94 -1.16 -13.71
C GLU A 340 24.74 -1.17 -12.75
N ASP A 341 25.03 -1.29 -11.45
CA ASP A 341 24.09 -0.93 -10.39
C ASP A 341 24.14 0.59 -10.21
N LYS A 342 23.01 1.26 -10.45
CA LYS A 342 22.87 2.72 -10.31
C LYS A 342 22.25 3.09 -8.95
N SER A 343 22.07 2.12 -8.06
CA SER A 343 21.43 2.32 -6.77
C SER A 343 22.24 3.31 -5.93
N ARG A 344 21.57 4.23 -5.26
CA ARG A 344 22.21 5.27 -4.44
C ARG A 344 21.23 5.86 -3.44
N PHE A 345 21.77 6.40 -2.35
CA PHE A 345 20.98 7.23 -1.44
C PHE A 345 20.76 8.60 -2.06
N VAL A 346 19.52 9.07 -2.08
CA VAL A 346 19.11 10.37 -2.62
C VAL A 346 18.60 11.24 -1.46
N PRO A 347 19.32 12.32 -1.11
CA PRO A 347 18.86 13.25 -0.07
C PRO A 347 17.56 13.96 -0.46
N ALA A 348 16.65 14.14 0.51
CA ALA A 348 15.37 14.82 0.34
C ALA A 348 15.53 16.32 0.01
N THR A 349 16.65 16.92 0.42
CA THR A 349 17.00 18.33 0.18
C THR A 349 17.63 18.59 -1.18
N SER A 350 17.84 17.56 -2.01
CA SER A 350 18.32 17.76 -3.39
C SER A 350 17.28 18.52 -4.22
N ASP A 351 17.70 19.58 -4.91
CA ASP A 351 16.86 20.31 -5.86
C ASP A 351 16.32 19.39 -6.98
N GLU A 352 16.97 18.24 -7.22
CA GLU A 352 16.56 17.22 -8.17
C GLU A 352 15.98 15.95 -7.50
N ALA A 353 15.67 15.95 -6.20
CA ALA A 353 15.27 14.76 -5.45
C ALA A 353 14.11 13.98 -6.11
N GLY A 354 13.09 14.66 -6.64
CA GLY A 354 11.98 14.01 -7.36
C GLY A 354 12.41 13.33 -8.67
N LYS A 355 13.33 13.97 -9.41
CA LYS A 355 13.88 13.43 -10.66
C LYS A 355 14.79 12.23 -10.39
N GLU A 356 15.62 12.32 -9.35
CA GLU A 356 16.55 11.24 -8.98
C GLU A 356 15.86 10.02 -8.37
N SER A 357 14.83 10.24 -7.54
CA SER A 357 14.00 9.16 -6.99
C SER A 357 13.00 8.58 -7.99
N LYS A 358 12.77 9.27 -9.12
CA LYS A 358 11.68 9.01 -10.07
C LYS A 358 10.30 9.06 -9.37
N ARG A 359 10.14 9.90 -8.35
CA ARG A 359 8.86 10.16 -7.66
C ARG A 359 8.34 11.56 -7.97
N ARG A 360 7.03 11.66 -8.18
CA ARG A 360 6.34 12.92 -8.42
C ARG A 360 6.16 13.64 -7.08
N ASN A 361 6.60 14.89 -7.00
CA ASN A 361 6.60 15.71 -5.79
C ASN A 361 5.71 16.96 -5.91
N PHE A 362 4.84 17.02 -6.93
CA PHE A 362 3.98 18.19 -7.14
C PHE A 362 2.76 18.21 -6.22
N LEU A 363 2.41 17.10 -5.56
CA LEU A 363 1.22 17.02 -4.72
C LEU A 363 1.32 18.00 -3.54
N GLU A 364 2.48 18.05 -2.89
CA GLU A 364 2.80 18.96 -1.78
C GLU A 364 2.79 20.44 -2.20
N HIS A 365 2.97 20.72 -3.49
CA HIS A 365 2.91 22.08 -4.04
C HIS A 365 1.49 22.51 -4.42
N ILE A 366 0.59 21.55 -4.65
CA ILE A 366 -0.80 21.80 -5.06
C ILE A 366 -1.76 21.73 -3.87
N LEU A 367 -1.48 20.85 -2.92
CA LEU A 367 -2.35 20.51 -1.80
C LEU A 367 -1.63 20.75 -0.48
N LYS A 368 -2.37 21.32 0.46
CA LYS A 368 -1.99 21.28 1.87
C LYS A 368 -2.24 19.87 2.43
N GLU A 369 -1.46 19.48 3.43
CA GLU A 369 -1.48 18.13 4.01
C GLU A 369 -2.88 17.74 4.53
N GLU A 370 -3.65 18.68 5.11
CA GLU A 370 -5.01 18.43 5.60
C GLU A 370 -6.02 18.03 4.50
N LEU A 371 -5.65 18.20 3.22
CA LEU A 371 -6.48 17.82 2.08
C LEU A 371 -6.06 16.50 1.44
N PHE A 372 -5.01 15.83 1.93
CA PHE A 372 -4.53 14.58 1.32
C PHE A 372 -5.56 13.46 1.43
N ASP A 373 -6.35 13.41 2.50
CA ASP A 373 -7.45 12.45 2.64
C ASP A 373 -8.50 12.58 1.52
N LYS A 374 -8.70 13.78 0.96
CA LYS A 374 -9.60 13.99 -0.18
C LYS A 374 -9.10 13.32 -1.47
N LEU A 375 -7.80 13.07 -1.60
CA LEU A 375 -7.28 12.29 -2.73
C LEU A 375 -7.76 10.83 -2.64
N LEU A 376 -7.89 10.28 -1.43
CA LEU A 376 -8.47 8.95 -1.21
C LEU A 376 -9.96 8.95 -1.55
N ASP A 377 -10.70 10.00 -1.19
CA ASP A 377 -12.11 10.15 -1.57
C ASP A 377 -12.27 10.14 -3.10
N VAL A 378 -11.43 10.89 -3.82
CA VAL A 378 -11.41 10.89 -5.30
C VAL A 378 -11.18 9.48 -5.83
N TRP A 379 -10.20 8.77 -5.28
CA TRP A 379 -9.88 7.41 -5.73
C TRP A 379 -11.02 6.43 -5.44
N GLN A 380 -11.60 6.49 -4.25
CA GLN A 380 -12.73 5.63 -3.86
C GLN A 380 -13.95 5.89 -4.75
N MET A 381 -14.27 7.16 -5.02
CA MET A 381 -15.32 7.54 -5.96
C MET A 381 -15.02 6.99 -7.36
N PHE A 382 -13.80 7.16 -7.85
CA PHE A 382 -13.39 6.67 -9.17
C PHE A 382 -13.47 5.14 -9.33
N VAL A 383 -13.11 4.38 -8.29
CA VAL A 383 -13.20 2.91 -8.28
C VAL A 383 -14.64 2.43 -8.13
N ALA A 384 -15.52 3.21 -7.51
CA ALA A 384 -16.94 2.92 -7.40
C ALA A 384 -17.69 3.22 -8.72
N SER A 385 -17.24 4.20 -9.51
CA SER A 385 -17.80 4.53 -10.82
C SER A 385 -17.49 3.48 -11.90
N GLY A 386 -18.29 3.47 -12.98
CA GLY A 386 -17.98 2.71 -14.20
C GLY A 386 -18.23 1.20 -14.11
N LYS A 387 -19.04 0.77 -13.13
CA LYS A 387 -19.45 -0.64 -12.94
C LYS A 387 -20.84 -0.96 -13.51
N ASP A 388 -21.44 0.00 -14.22
CA ASP A 388 -22.78 -0.12 -14.82
C ASP A 388 -22.75 -0.74 -16.22
#